data_AF-A0A7S0KET9-F1
#
_entry.id   AF-A0A7S0KET9-F1
#
_cell.length_a   1.000
_cell.length_b   1.000
_cell.length_c   1.000
_cell.angle_alpha   90.00
_cell.angle_beta   90.00
_cell.angle_gamma   90.00
#
_symmetry.space_group_name_H-M   'P 1'
#
loop_
_entity.id
_entity.type
_entity.pdbx_description
1 polymer ?
#
loop_
_entity_poly.entity_id
_entity_poly.type
_entity_poly.pdbx_seq_one_letter_code
_entity_poly.pdbx_strand_id
1 'polypeptide(L)'
;MGGNDKQGFGMKQGVMTNQRVFLLMSKGSSGFRAHGRRKGERRRKACRGCIVSQEISVLNLIIVKQGDADIPGLTDTEIPRMRGPKRASKIRKLFALTKEDDVRQYVNTYRREFESKTGKKKSKAPKIQRLVTPLVLKRKNARIAAKKAKQATSKAEAAEYHKLLALRLREQRERRSESLAKRRASSVAKKA
;
A
#
# COMPACT_ATOMS: atom_id res chain seq x y z
N MET A 1 -14.64 -7.91 -21.97
CA MET A 1 -14.72 -9.04 -22.92
C MET A 1 -14.11 -8.64 -24.24
N GLY A 2 -13.88 -9.60 -25.13
CA GLY A 2 -13.15 -9.40 -26.38
C GLY A 2 -12.91 -10.73 -27.07
N GLY A 3 -11.99 -10.78 -28.01
CA GLY A 3 -11.73 -11.98 -28.79
C GLY A 3 -10.31 -12.05 -29.32
N ASN A 4 -10.05 -13.09 -30.10
CA ASN A 4 -8.79 -13.34 -30.76
C ASN A 4 -9.02 -13.52 -32.26
N ASP A 5 -8.17 -12.86 -33.04
CA ASP A 5 -8.06 -13.06 -34.48
C ASP A 5 -7.46 -14.45 -34.80
N LYS A 6 -7.57 -14.91 -36.05
CA LYS A 6 -6.97 -16.15 -36.59
C LYS A 6 -5.49 -16.33 -36.27
N GLN A 7 -4.72 -15.23 -36.22
CA GLN A 7 -3.29 -15.30 -35.86
C GLN A 7 -3.03 -15.09 -34.35
N GLY A 8 -4.08 -15.14 -33.51
CA GLY A 8 -3.99 -15.07 -32.06
C GLY A 8 -3.89 -13.66 -31.46
N PHE A 9 -3.91 -12.59 -32.27
CA PHE A 9 -3.90 -11.22 -31.75
C PHE A 9 -5.22 -10.90 -31.02
N GLY A 10 -5.10 -10.52 -29.76
CA GLY A 10 -6.24 -10.15 -28.93
C GLY A 10 -6.81 -8.77 -29.28
N MET A 11 -8.13 -8.63 -29.12
CA MET A 11 -8.85 -7.36 -29.26
C MET A 11 -8.45 -6.36 -28.16
N LYS A 12 -8.36 -5.08 -28.52
CA LYS A 12 -8.04 -3.99 -27.60
C LYS A 12 -9.17 -2.96 -27.56
N GLN A 13 -9.77 -2.79 -26.38
CA GLN A 13 -10.77 -1.75 -26.14
C GLN A 13 -10.22 -0.36 -26.46
N GLY A 14 -11.03 0.47 -27.12
CA GLY A 14 -10.69 1.85 -27.49
C GLY A 14 -9.97 2.00 -28.84
N VAL A 15 -9.64 0.89 -29.51
CA VAL A 15 -9.11 0.90 -30.87
C VAL A 15 -10.27 0.67 -31.84
N MET A 16 -10.86 1.76 -32.33
CA MET A 16 -12.09 1.75 -33.13
C MET A 16 -11.86 1.34 -34.59
N THR A 17 -11.23 0.19 -34.80
CA THR A 17 -11.01 -0.38 -36.13
C THR A 17 -11.35 -1.87 -36.16
N ASN A 18 -11.68 -2.37 -37.34
CA ASN A 18 -11.87 -3.80 -37.62
C ASN A 18 -10.58 -4.47 -38.12
N GLN A 19 -9.46 -3.77 -38.19
CA GLN A 19 -8.17 -4.32 -38.61
C GLN A 19 -7.21 -4.44 -37.43
N ARG A 20 -5.98 -4.87 -37.71
CA ARG A 20 -4.88 -4.82 -36.76
C ARG A 20 -4.11 -3.53 -36.89
N VAL A 21 -3.68 -3.02 -35.74
CA VAL A 21 -2.87 -1.81 -35.66
C VAL A 21 -1.69 -2.02 -34.73
N PHE A 22 -0.58 -1.37 -35.04
CA PHE A 22 0.62 -1.38 -34.20
C PHE A 22 0.59 -0.21 -33.22
N LEU A 23 0.48 -0.52 -31.93
CA LEU A 23 0.49 0.49 -30.87
C LEU A 23 1.74 0.37 -30.01
N LEU A 24 2.22 1.51 -29.53
CA LEU A 24 3.31 1.58 -28.55
C LEU A 24 2.76 1.33 -27.13
N MET A 25 2.78 0.07 -26.70
CA MET A 25 2.20 -0.37 -25.43
C MET A 25 3.12 -0.09 -24.23
N SER A 26 2.52 0.32 -23.11
CA SER A 26 3.19 0.56 -21.82
C SER A 26 2.73 -0.46 -20.76
N LYS A 27 3.46 -0.58 -19.64
CA LYS A 27 3.09 -1.47 -18.53
C LYS A 27 1.65 -1.25 -18.08
N GLY A 28 0.87 -2.34 -18.01
CA GLY A 28 -0.55 -2.31 -17.64
C GLY A 28 -1.51 -2.21 -18.82
N SER A 29 -1.00 -1.96 -20.04
CA SER A 29 -1.79 -2.05 -21.26
C SER A 29 -2.21 -3.49 -21.56
N SER A 30 -3.47 -3.69 -21.96
CA SER A 30 -3.92 -4.98 -22.52
C SER A 30 -3.05 -5.38 -23.73
N GLY A 31 -2.62 -6.66 -23.77
CA GLY A 31 -1.67 -7.20 -24.75
C GLY A 31 -0.19 -7.04 -24.41
N PHE A 32 0.14 -6.32 -23.32
CA PHE A 32 1.52 -6.12 -22.87
C PHE A 32 1.68 -6.19 -21.34
N ARG A 33 2.15 -7.35 -20.86
CA ARG A 33 2.35 -7.62 -19.43
C ARG A 33 3.45 -6.76 -18.80
N ALA A 34 4.50 -6.44 -19.56
CA ALA A 34 5.68 -5.67 -19.12
C ALA A 34 6.37 -6.17 -17.82
N HIS A 35 6.05 -7.37 -17.34
CA HIS A 35 6.66 -7.98 -16.16
C HIS A 35 7.96 -8.68 -16.58
N GLY A 36 9.05 -8.47 -15.83
CA GLY A 36 10.40 -8.93 -16.20
C GLY A 36 11.15 -8.01 -17.18
N ARG A 37 10.57 -6.84 -17.48
CA ARG A 37 11.12 -5.80 -18.36
C ARG A 37 11.60 -4.60 -17.55
N ARG A 38 12.43 -3.74 -18.13
CA ARG A 38 12.93 -2.54 -17.44
C ARG A 38 11.76 -1.62 -17.09
N LYS A 39 11.85 -0.93 -15.95
CA LYS A 39 10.83 0.05 -15.55
C LYS A 39 10.74 1.14 -16.63
N GLY A 40 9.54 1.39 -17.13
CA GLY A 40 9.31 2.38 -18.20
C GLY A 40 9.46 1.82 -19.61
N GLU A 41 9.79 0.55 -19.79
CA GLU A 41 9.90 -0.04 -21.13
C GLU A 41 8.55 -0.01 -21.86
N ARG A 42 8.60 0.41 -23.13
CA ARG A 42 7.48 0.42 -24.06
C ARG A 42 7.82 -0.41 -25.27
N ARG A 43 6.83 -1.11 -25.84
CA ARG A 43 7.03 -1.92 -27.04
C ARG A 43 5.93 -1.70 -28.05
N ARG A 44 6.32 -1.48 -29.31
CA ARG A 44 5.38 -1.45 -30.43
C ARG A 44 4.93 -2.89 -30.71
N LYS A 45 3.63 -3.16 -30.55
CA LYS A 45 3.04 -4.49 -30.77
C LYS A 45 1.76 -4.35 -31.58
N ALA A 46 1.51 -5.30 -32.46
CA ALA A 46 0.22 -5.42 -33.13
C ALA A 46 -0.86 -5.83 -32.13
N CYS A 47 -2.04 -5.26 -32.29
CA CYS A 47 -3.26 -5.65 -31.60
C CYS A 47 -4.44 -5.57 -32.57
N ARG A 48 -5.46 -6.37 -32.32
CA ARG A 48 -6.71 -6.32 -33.10
C ARG A 48 -7.59 -5.21 -32.51
N GLY A 49 -8.23 -4.41 -33.37
CA GLY A 49 -9.19 -3.40 -32.91
C GLY A 49 -10.44 -4.01 -32.26
N CYS A 50 -11.28 -3.16 -31.64
CA CYS A 50 -12.44 -3.61 -30.86
C CYS A 50 -13.69 -3.89 -31.72
N ILE A 51 -13.70 -3.53 -33.00
CA ILE A 51 -14.83 -3.80 -33.89
C ILE A 51 -14.78 -5.26 -34.35
N VAL A 52 -15.87 -5.98 -34.15
CA VAL A 52 -16.03 -7.39 -34.52
C VAL A 52 -16.11 -7.53 -36.05
N SER A 53 -15.37 -8.49 -36.62
CA SER A 53 -15.40 -8.81 -38.05
C SER A 53 -15.31 -10.33 -38.25
N GLN A 54 -15.53 -10.79 -39.48
CA GLN A 54 -15.43 -12.21 -39.87
C GLN A 54 -14.00 -12.79 -39.72
N GLU A 55 -12.99 -11.95 -39.52
CA GLU A 55 -11.60 -12.38 -39.30
C GLU A 55 -11.35 -12.88 -37.86
N ILE A 56 -12.31 -12.70 -36.96
CA ILE A 56 -12.18 -13.17 -35.58
C ILE A 56 -12.39 -14.68 -35.53
N SER A 57 -11.47 -15.37 -34.86
CA SER A 57 -11.55 -16.82 -34.67
C SER A 57 -12.28 -17.20 -33.40
N VAL A 58 -12.13 -16.42 -32.32
CA VAL A 58 -12.76 -16.70 -31.02
C VAL A 58 -13.29 -15.40 -30.44
N LEU A 59 -14.57 -15.39 -30.03
CA LEU A 59 -15.18 -14.34 -29.24
C LEU A 59 -15.45 -14.85 -27.83
N ASN A 60 -15.00 -14.10 -26.83
CA ASN A 60 -15.27 -14.40 -25.43
C ASN A 60 -16.49 -13.58 -24.99
N LEU A 61 -17.55 -14.26 -24.54
CA LEU A 61 -18.81 -13.66 -24.10
C LEU A 61 -19.00 -13.86 -22.58
N ILE A 62 -19.70 -12.93 -21.91
CA ILE A 62 -20.15 -13.08 -20.52
C ILE A 62 -21.68 -13.06 -20.54
N ILE A 63 -22.28 -14.03 -19.87
CA ILE A 63 -23.72 -14.06 -19.60
C ILE A 63 -24.00 -13.05 -18.48
N VAL A 64 -24.83 -12.04 -18.76
CA VAL A 64 -25.21 -11.01 -17.79
C VAL A 64 -26.54 -11.32 -17.13
N LYS A 65 -27.47 -11.93 -17.87
CA LYS A 65 -28.77 -12.40 -17.41
C LYS A 65 -29.03 -13.78 -18.01
N GLN A 66 -29.57 -14.68 -17.21
CA GLN A 66 -30.04 -15.98 -17.66
C GLN A 66 -31.36 -15.79 -18.42
N GLY A 67 -31.53 -16.54 -19.51
CA GLY A 67 -32.80 -16.59 -20.26
C GLY A 67 -33.70 -17.69 -19.72
N ASP A 68 -34.78 -17.99 -20.46
CA ASP A 68 -35.76 -19.01 -20.04
C ASP A 68 -35.22 -20.43 -20.11
N ALA A 69 -34.25 -20.68 -21.00
CA ALA A 69 -33.62 -21.99 -21.18
C ALA A 69 -32.25 -22.07 -20.50
N ASP A 70 -32.04 -23.15 -19.76
CA ASP A 70 -30.74 -23.48 -19.17
C ASP A 70 -29.75 -23.98 -20.22
N ILE A 71 -28.48 -23.64 -20.02
CA ILE A 71 -27.37 -23.99 -20.91
C ILE A 71 -26.48 -25.02 -20.21
N PRO A 72 -26.38 -26.26 -20.74
CA PRO A 72 -25.63 -27.32 -20.09
C PRO A 72 -24.16 -26.96 -19.91
N GLY A 73 -23.66 -27.18 -18.70
CA GLY A 73 -22.27 -26.93 -18.32
C GLY A 73 -21.90 -25.45 -18.08
N LEU A 74 -22.85 -24.51 -18.21
CA LEU A 74 -22.64 -23.11 -17.85
C LEU A 74 -23.58 -22.66 -16.72
N THR A 75 -24.87 -22.91 -16.84
CA THR A 75 -25.87 -22.54 -15.82
C THR A 75 -26.08 -23.64 -14.78
N ASP A 76 -25.85 -24.89 -15.18
CA ASP A 76 -26.23 -26.06 -14.35
C ASP A 76 -25.26 -26.33 -13.20
N THR A 77 -24.00 -25.91 -13.35
CA THR A 77 -22.94 -26.24 -12.38
C THR A 77 -22.47 -25.01 -11.62
N GLU A 78 -22.58 -25.05 -10.30
CA GLU A 78 -22.03 -24.02 -9.44
C GLU A 78 -20.59 -24.36 -9.02
N ILE A 79 -19.63 -23.51 -9.40
CA ILE A 79 -18.25 -23.63 -8.95
C ILE A 79 -18.06 -22.78 -7.69
N PRO A 80 -17.80 -23.38 -6.51
CA PRO A 80 -17.62 -22.62 -5.29
C PRO A 80 -16.35 -21.78 -5.35
N ARG A 81 -16.38 -20.60 -4.71
CA ARG A 81 -15.20 -19.73 -4.64
C ARG A 81 -14.11 -20.38 -3.81
N MET A 82 -12.97 -20.69 -4.47
CA MET A 82 -11.83 -21.37 -3.82
C MET A 82 -11.23 -20.59 -2.62
N ARG A 83 -11.39 -19.26 -2.55
CA ARG A 83 -10.80 -18.44 -1.50
C ARG A 83 -11.79 -17.42 -0.95
N GLY A 84 -11.96 -17.43 0.36
CA GLY A 84 -12.65 -16.37 1.07
C GLY A 84 -11.80 -15.09 1.25
N PRO A 85 -12.41 -14.02 1.80
CA PRO A 85 -11.73 -12.76 2.03
C PRO A 85 -10.55 -12.89 3.03
N LYS A 86 -9.44 -12.19 2.75
CA LYS A 86 -8.25 -12.19 3.64
C LYS A 86 -8.21 -10.99 4.60
N ARG A 87 -8.84 -9.88 4.25
CA ARG A 87 -8.78 -8.62 5.01
C ARG A 87 -9.90 -8.58 6.03
N ALA A 88 -9.62 -8.19 7.28
CA ALA A 88 -10.60 -8.13 8.37
C ALA A 88 -11.88 -7.36 7.98
N SER A 89 -11.75 -6.19 7.35
CA SER A 89 -12.90 -5.40 6.90
C SER A 89 -13.76 -6.08 5.83
N LYS A 90 -13.17 -6.92 4.97
CA LYS A 90 -13.92 -7.69 3.96
C LYS A 90 -14.59 -8.93 4.57
N ILE A 91 -13.97 -9.51 5.60
CA ILE A 91 -14.57 -10.62 6.37
C ILE A 91 -15.83 -10.12 7.08
N ARG A 92 -15.75 -8.96 7.75
CA ARG A 92 -16.92 -8.33 8.39
C ARG A 92 -18.07 -8.09 7.44
N LYS A 93 -17.78 -7.55 6.25
CA LYS A 93 -18.80 -7.33 5.21
C LYS A 93 -19.44 -8.63 4.71
N LEU A 94 -18.67 -9.72 4.60
CA LEU A 94 -19.18 -10.99 4.11
C LEU A 94 -20.15 -11.64 5.10
N PHE A 95 -19.84 -11.58 6.38
CA PHE A 95 -20.64 -12.19 7.45
C PHE A 95 -21.57 -11.19 8.16
N ALA A 96 -21.76 -9.99 7.59
CA ALA A 96 -22.55 -8.90 8.19
C ALA A 96 -22.20 -8.60 9.67
N LEU A 97 -20.92 -8.69 10.02
CA LEU A 97 -20.44 -8.48 11.39
C LEU A 97 -20.26 -7.00 11.72
N THR A 98 -20.45 -6.68 13.00
CA THR A 98 -20.14 -5.37 13.57
C THR A 98 -18.63 -5.20 13.76
N LYS A 99 -18.22 -4.05 14.30
CA LYS A 99 -16.80 -3.75 14.48
C LYS A 99 -16.22 -4.43 15.73
N GLU A 100 -17.08 -4.78 16.66
CA GLU A 100 -16.78 -5.33 17.96
C GLU A 100 -16.54 -6.84 17.85
N ASP A 101 -17.19 -7.48 16.87
CA ASP A 101 -17.09 -8.92 16.63
C ASP A 101 -15.68 -9.39 16.23
N ASP A 102 -15.30 -10.55 16.76
CA ASP A 102 -14.04 -11.22 16.41
C ASP A 102 -14.17 -11.98 15.09
N VAL A 103 -13.44 -11.49 14.08
CA VAL A 103 -13.39 -12.09 12.75
C VAL A 103 -12.64 -13.42 12.68
N ARG A 104 -11.85 -13.79 13.71
CA ARG A 104 -10.98 -14.99 13.68
C ARG A 104 -11.77 -16.29 13.57
N GLN A 105 -12.89 -16.38 14.28
CA GLN A 105 -13.74 -17.56 14.29
C GLN A 105 -14.36 -17.80 12.91
N TYR A 106 -14.85 -16.73 12.27
CA TYR A 106 -15.48 -16.78 10.95
C TYR A 106 -14.54 -17.18 9.82
N VAL A 107 -13.24 -16.90 9.93
CA VAL A 107 -12.25 -17.37 8.92
C VAL A 107 -12.14 -18.89 8.88
N ASN A 108 -12.53 -19.59 9.95
CA ASN A 108 -12.51 -21.05 9.98
C ASN A 108 -13.56 -21.70 9.08
N THR A 109 -14.65 -20.97 8.75
CA THR A 109 -15.76 -21.50 7.93
C THR A 109 -15.35 -21.81 6.48
N TYR A 110 -14.35 -21.10 5.95
CA TYR A 110 -13.84 -21.31 4.58
C TYR A 110 -12.38 -21.81 4.59
N ARG A 111 -12.02 -22.64 5.57
CA ARG A 111 -10.76 -23.36 5.55
C ARG A 111 -10.70 -24.25 4.32
N ARG A 112 -9.53 -24.27 3.69
CA ARG A 112 -9.29 -25.20 2.59
C ARG A 112 -8.78 -26.51 3.18
N GLU A 113 -9.61 -27.53 3.09
CA GLU A 113 -9.23 -28.91 3.34
C GLU A 113 -8.71 -29.53 2.04
N PHE A 114 -7.59 -30.23 2.11
CA PHE A 114 -7.03 -30.94 0.97
C PHE A 114 -6.15 -32.09 1.46
N GLU A 115 -6.09 -33.14 0.66
CA GLU A 115 -5.15 -34.23 0.86
C GLU A 115 -3.80 -33.87 0.23
N SER A 116 -2.75 -34.10 1.00
CA SER A 116 -1.39 -34.00 0.48
C SER A 116 -1.06 -35.21 -0.39
N LYS A 117 -0.04 -35.08 -1.26
CA LYS A 117 0.46 -36.21 -2.08
C LYS A 117 0.84 -37.44 -1.25
N THR A 118 1.11 -37.27 0.04
CA THR A 118 1.43 -38.35 1.00
C THR A 118 0.19 -38.91 1.72
N GLY A 119 -1.03 -38.66 1.22
CA GLY A 119 -2.29 -39.14 1.80
C GLY A 119 -2.77 -38.45 3.08
N LYS A 120 -1.98 -37.52 3.65
CA LYS A 120 -2.37 -36.82 4.89
C LYS A 120 -3.36 -35.70 4.60
N LYS A 121 -4.51 -35.71 5.29
CA LYS A 121 -5.50 -34.62 5.29
C LYS A 121 -4.93 -33.38 5.99
N LYS A 122 -5.00 -32.22 5.34
CA LYS A 122 -4.52 -30.94 5.88
C LYS A 122 -5.58 -29.87 5.71
N SER A 123 -5.72 -28.99 6.71
CA SER A 123 -6.59 -27.83 6.69
C SER A 123 -5.76 -26.54 6.76
N LYS A 124 -6.01 -25.60 5.84
CA LYS A 124 -5.29 -24.31 5.78
C LYS A 124 -6.26 -23.13 5.82
N ALA A 125 -5.95 -22.15 6.67
CA ALA A 125 -6.62 -20.86 6.75
C ALA A 125 -5.70 -19.71 6.30
N PRO A 126 -6.22 -18.65 5.66
CA PRO A 126 -5.41 -17.47 5.37
C PRO A 126 -5.14 -16.64 6.63
N LYS A 127 -3.90 -16.15 6.77
CA LYS A 127 -3.59 -15.13 7.78
C LYS A 127 -4.43 -13.87 7.55
N ILE A 128 -5.19 -13.47 8.56
CA ILE A 128 -6.04 -12.27 8.50
C ILE A 128 -5.16 -11.03 8.42
N GLN A 129 -5.39 -10.23 7.38
CA GLN A 129 -4.70 -8.96 7.20
C GLN A 129 -5.53 -7.81 7.75
N ARG A 130 -4.86 -6.79 8.31
CA ARG A 130 -5.47 -5.59 8.89
C ARG A 130 -6.35 -5.87 10.12
N LEU A 131 -6.14 -7.00 10.80
CA LEU A 131 -6.71 -7.21 12.13
C LEU A 131 -5.96 -6.35 13.15
N VAL A 132 -6.69 -5.68 14.03
CA VAL A 132 -6.10 -4.97 15.18
C VAL A 132 -5.70 -6.04 16.20
N THR A 133 -4.41 -6.09 16.52
CA THR A 133 -3.87 -7.02 17.52
C THR A 133 -3.12 -6.26 18.61
N PRO A 134 -2.91 -6.85 19.80
CA PRO A 134 -2.13 -6.21 20.87
C PRO A 134 -0.76 -5.73 20.41
N LEU A 135 -0.10 -6.45 19.50
CA LEU A 135 1.17 -6.05 18.91
C LEU A 135 1.08 -4.75 18.10
N VAL A 136 -0.02 -4.55 17.35
CA VAL A 136 -0.25 -3.30 16.59
C VAL A 136 -0.48 -2.13 17.55
N LEU A 137 -1.24 -2.35 18.62
CA LEU A 137 -1.48 -1.35 19.67
C LEU A 137 -0.16 -0.99 20.38
N LYS A 138 0.64 -1.98 20.78
CA LYS A 138 1.96 -1.78 21.39
C LYS A 138 2.88 -0.96 20.48
N ARG A 139 2.96 -1.28 19.18
CA ARG A 139 3.76 -0.52 18.21
C ARG A 139 3.27 0.92 18.04
N LYS A 140 1.95 1.15 18.07
CA LYS A 140 1.36 2.50 18.03
C LYS A 140 1.73 3.29 19.29
N ASN A 141 1.57 2.70 20.47
CA ASN A 141 1.90 3.33 21.75
C ASN A 141 3.40 3.63 21.85
N ALA A 142 4.27 2.70 21.43
CA ALA A 142 5.72 2.91 21.40
C ALA A 142 6.12 4.10 20.51
N ARG A 143 5.49 4.27 19.34
CA ARG A 143 5.73 5.44 18.47
C ARG A 143 5.35 6.74 19.15
N ILE A 144 4.22 6.77 19.84
CA ILE A 144 3.76 7.96 20.58
C ILE A 144 4.72 8.25 21.74
N ALA A 145 5.13 7.23 22.49
CA ALA A 145 6.08 7.35 23.58
C ALA A 145 7.44 7.89 23.09
N ALA A 146 7.97 7.37 21.98
CA ALA A 146 9.21 7.86 21.39
C ALA A 146 9.11 9.34 20.97
N LYS A 147 7.97 9.76 20.41
CA LYS A 147 7.73 11.18 20.08
C LYS A 147 7.72 12.06 21.32
N LYS A 148 7.05 11.63 22.40
CA LYS A 148 7.02 12.35 23.67
C LYS A 148 8.40 12.42 24.32
N ALA A 149 9.16 11.33 24.31
CA ALA A 149 10.53 11.29 24.82
C ALA A 149 11.42 12.30 24.08
N LYS A 150 11.38 12.32 22.74
CA LYS A 150 12.13 13.29 21.94
C LYS A 150 11.76 14.75 22.24
N GLN A 151 10.49 15.02 22.50
CA GLN A 151 10.05 16.36 22.90
C GLN A 151 10.56 16.73 24.29
N ALA A 152 10.56 15.79 25.24
CA ALA A 152 11.06 16.01 26.59
C ALA A 152 12.58 16.27 26.58
N THR A 153 13.36 15.48 25.84
CA THR A 153 14.81 15.69 25.71
C THR A 153 15.12 17.05 25.09
N SER A 154 14.46 17.42 24.00
CA SER A 154 14.65 18.73 23.36
C SER A 154 14.30 19.91 24.28
N LYS A 155 13.24 19.77 25.10
CA LYS A 155 12.91 20.80 26.11
C LYS A 155 13.95 20.89 27.22
N ALA A 156 14.47 19.75 27.68
CA ALA A 156 15.51 19.71 28.71
C ALA A 156 16.81 20.35 28.19
N GLU A 157 17.26 19.96 27.00
CA GLU A 157 18.45 20.51 26.33
C GLU A 157 18.31 22.03 26.11
N ALA A 158 17.14 22.50 25.69
CA ALA A 158 16.88 23.94 25.54
C ALA A 158 16.97 24.67 26.90
N ALA A 159 16.38 24.11 27.95
CA ALA A 159 16.45 24.69 29.30
C ALA A 159 17.88 24.73 29.84
N GLU A 160 18.68 23.68 29.62
CA GLU A 160 20.10 23.65 29.98
C GLU A 160 20.91 24.68 29.19
N TYR A 161 20.67 24.80 27.88
CA TYR A 161 21.32 25.80 27.04
C TYR A 161 20.99 27.24 27.49
N HIS A 162 19.74 27.52 27.87
CA HIS A 162 19.35 28.81 28.42
C HIS A 162 20.09 29.15 29.73
N LYS A 163 20.28 28.18 30.62
CA LYS A 163 21.08 28.37 31.85
C LYS A 163 22.54 28.70 31.51
N LEU A 164 23.12 27.98 30.55
CA LEU A 164 24.50 28.22 30.10
C LEU A 164 24.67 29.63 29.50
N LEU A 165 23.71 30.07 28.69
CA LEU A 165 23.71 31.42 28.13
C LEU A 165 23.65 32.49 29.22
N ALA A 166 22.81 32.31 30.23
CA ALA A 166 22.69 33.26 31.34
C ALA A 166 24.03 33.40 32.10
N LEU A 167 24.73 32.29 32.36
CA LEU A 167 26.06 32.30 32.99
C LEU A 167 27.08 33.06 32.12
N ARG A 168 27.17 32.75 30.82
CA ARG A 168 28.11 33.43 29.91
C ARG A 168 27.85 34.93 29.79
N LEU A 169 26.58 35.35 29.74
CA LEU A 169 26.22 36.76 29.70
C LEU A 169 26.60 37.48 31.01
N ARG A 170 26.45 36.80 32.15
CA ARG A 170 26.90 37.33 33.45
C ARG A 170 28.41 37.51 33.48
N GLU A 171 29.18 36.48 33.14
CA GLU A 171 30.65 36.56 33.06
C GLU A 171 31.13 37.67 32.12
N GLN A 172 30.47 37.85 30.97
CA GLN A 172 30.80 38.93 30.03
C GLN A 172 30.53 40.32 30.62
N ARG A 173 29.42 40.49 31.35
CA ARG A 173 29.10 41.74 32.06
C ARG A 173 30.12 42.04 33.16
N GLU A 174 30.49 41.03 33.95
CA GLU A 174 31.50 41.13 35.01
C GLU A 174 32.85 41.54 34.40
N ARG A 175 33.33 40.85 33.34
CA ARG A 175 34.56 41.22 32.62
C ARG A 175 34.53 42.63 32.03
N ARG A 176 33.37 43.08 31.52
CA ARG A 176 33.20 44.46 31.02
C ARG A 176 33.27 45.47 32.17
N SER A 177 32.69 45.15 33.33
CA SER A 177 32.76 46.01 34.53
C SER A 177 34.18 46.12 35.07
N GLU A 178 34.94 45.02 35.11
CA GLU A 178 36.34 44.98 35.52
C GLU A 178 37.24 45.83 34.62
N SER A 179 37.08 45.71 33.29
CA SER A 179 37.85 46.52 32.34
C SER A 179 37.54 48.02 32.45
N LEU A 180 36.27 48.39 32.68
CA LEU A 180 35.87 49.76 32.98
C LEU A 180 36.45 50.27 34.31
N ALA A 181 36.46 49.43 35.36
CA ALA A 181 37.05 49.76 36.65
C ALA A 181 38.56 50.00 36.53
N LYS A 182 39.28 49.12 35.84
CA LYS A 182 40.71 49.29 35.52
C LYS A 182 40.98 50.59 34.78
N ARG A 183 40.16 50.93 33.78
CA ARG A 183 40.28 52.19 33.01
C ARG A 183 40.00 53.43 33.88
N ARG A 184 39.04 53.36 34.80
CA ARG A 184 38.76 54.45 35.74
C ARG A 184 39.92 54.63 36.72
N ALA A 185 40.44 53.54 37.29
CA ALA A 185 41.59 53.57 38.19
C ALA A 185 42.84 54.17 37.52
N SER A 186 43.14 53.77 36.27
CA SER A 186 44.27 54.35 35.53
C SER A 186 44.06 55.82 35.15
N SER A 187 42.82 56.24 34.88
CA SER A 187 42.52 57.67 34.64
C SER A 187 42.64 58.54 35.90
N VAL A 188 42.36 58.00 37.08
CA VAL A 188 42.54 58.71 38.37
C VAL A 188 44.03 58.79 38.70
N ALA A 189 44.78 57.70 38.53
CA ALA A 189 46.22 57.66 38.75
C ALA A 189 47.02 58.58 37.78
N LYS A 190 46.45 58.95 36.63
CA LYS A 190 47.06 59.88 35.67
C LYS A 190 46.72 61.36 35.93
N LYS A 191 45.76 61.62 36.84
CA LYS A 191 45.33 62.96 37.25
C LYS A 191 45.90 63.39 38.62
N ALA A 192 46.45 62.44 39.38
CA ALA A 192 47.32 62.70 40.52
C ALA A 192 48.76 62.87 40.04
#